data_AF-X1GCZ9-F1
#
_entry.id   AF-X1GCZ9-F1
#
_cell.length_a   1.000
_cell.length_b   1.000
_cell.length_c   1.000
_cell.angle_alpha   90.00
_cell.angle_beta   90.00
_cell.angle_gamma   90.00
#
_symmetry.space_group_name_H-M   'P 1'
#
loop_
_entity.id
_entity.type
_entity.pdbx_description
1 polymer ?
#
loop_
_entity_poly.entity_id
_entity_poly.type
_entity_poly.pdbx_seq_one_letter_code
_entity_poly.pdbx_strand_id
1 'polypeptide(L)' 'MAKQKIRIKLKGYDHKILDQSAEQIVAAVEATGAVVSGPVPLPTHIQKFCVIRSPFIDKDS' A
#
# COMPACT_ATOMS: atom_id res chain seq x y z
N MET A 1 -21.16 23.23 -8.46
CA MET A 1 -20.23 23.23 -7.30
C MET A 1 -19.15 22.19 -7.56
N ALA A 2 -17.87 22.54 -7.43
CA ALA A 2 -16.77 21.61 -7.67
C ALA A 2 -16.86 20.46 -6.66
N LYS A 3 -17.21 19.25 -7.15
CA LYS A 3 -17.32 18.05 -6.31
C LYS A 3 -15.93 17.77 -5.74
N GLN A 4 -15.70 18.06 -4.46
CA GLN A 4 -14.43 17.77 -3.78
C GLN A 4 -14.22 16.25 -3.82
N LYS A 5 -13.18 15.81 -4.54
CA LYS A 5 -12.81 14.40 -4.68
C LYS A 5 -11.49 14.18 -3.94
N ILE A 6 -11.55 13.45 -2.84
CA ILE A 6 -10.36 13.03 -2.09
C ILE A 6 -9.92 11.68 -2.67
N ARG A 7 -8.61 11.52 -2.92
CA ARG A 7 -8.01 10.25 -3.36
C ARG A 7 -6.96 9.82 -2.35
N ILE A 8 -7.15 8.65 -1.76
CA ILE A 8 -6.24 8.08 -0.75
C ILE A 8 -5.46 6.95 -1.42
N LYS A 9 -4.13 6.92 -1.24
CA LYS A 9 -3.27 5.80 -1.64
C LYS A 9 -2.61 5.24 -0.39
N LEU A 10 -2.91 4.00 -0.06
CA LEU A 10 -2.22 3.26 1.00
C LEU A 10 -0.97 2.59 0.41
N LYS A 11 0.14 2.70 1.13
CA LYS A 11 1.40 2.01 0.81
C LYS A 11 1.93 1.39 2.09
N GLY A 12 2.22 0.11 2.04
CA GLY A 12 2.78 -0.66 3.16
C GLY A 12 3.51 -1.87 2.61
N TYR A 13 4.47 -2.38 3.39
CA TYR A 13 5.18 -3.61 3.05
C TYR A 13 4.44 -4.86 3.54
N ASP A 14 3.72 -4.75 4.64
CA ASP A 14 2.86 -5.82 5.16
C ASP A 14 1.43 -5.66 4.65
N HIS A 15 0.92 -6.71 4.01
CA HIS A 15 -0.44 -6.75 3.48
C HIS A 15 -1.49 -6.80 4.58
N LYS A 16 -1.23 -7.49 5.71
CA LYS A 16 -2.23 -7.69 6.76
C LYS A 16 -2.68 -6.37 7.39
N ILE A 17 -1.71 -5.50 7.68
CA ILE A 17 -1.95 -4.19 8.27
C ILE A 17 -2.63 -3.27 7.24
N LEU A 18 -2.23 -3.38 5.97
CA LEU A 18 -2.79 -2.58 4.89
C LEU A 18 -4.27 -2.89 4.66
N ASP A 19 -4.63 -4.18 4.64
CA ASP A 19 -6.00 -4.65 4.47
C ASP A 19 -6.87 -4.23 5.66
N GLN A 20 -6.39 -4.44 6.89
CA GLN A 20 -7.09 -4.00 8.11
C GLN A 20 -7.33 -2.48 8.13
N SER A 21 -6.33 -1.69 7.73
CA SER A 21 -6.45 -0.23 7.65
C SER A 21 -7.42 0.19 6.56
N ALA A 22 -7.41 -0.47 5.41
CA ALA A 22 -8.34 -0.19 4.32
C ALA A 22 -9.79 -0.45 4.75
N GLU A 23 -10.06 -1.58 5.42
CA GLU A 23 -11.38 -1.90 5.97
C GLU A 23 -11.85 -0.86 6.99
N GLN A 24 -10.99 -0.46 7.93
CA GLN A 24 -11.32 0.56 8.93
C GLN A 24 -11.65 1.92 8.30
N ILE A 25 -10.89 2.32 7.27
CA ILE A 25 -11.14 3.58 6.54
C ILE A 25 -12.48 3.50 5.81
N VAL A 26 -12.77 2.39 5.13
CA VAL A 26 -14.04 2.20 4.42
C VAL A 26 -15.22 2.29 5.40
N ALA A 27 -15.15 1.57 6.51
CA ALA A 27 -16.21 1.58 7.53
C ALA A 27 -16.44 2.99 8.13
N ALA A 28 -15.37 3.75 8.39
CA ALA A 28 -15.48 5.12 8.90
C ALA A 28 -16.09 6.10 7.87
N VAL A 29 -15.76 5.93 6.59
CA VAL A 29 -16.28 6.80 5.52
C VAL A 29 -17.73 6.45 5.18
N GLU A 30 -18.10 5.17 5.25
CA GLU A 30 -19.49 4.73 5.13
C GLU A 30 -20.36 5.26 6.28
N ALA A 31 -19.84 5.22 7.52
CA ALA A 31 -20.55 5.76 8.69
C ALA A 31 -20.80 7.28 8.61
N THR A 32 -19.94 8.01 7.89
CA THR A 32 -20.09 9.47 7.65
C THR A 32 -20.95 9.79 6.44
N GLY A 33 -21.42 8.79 5.69
CA GLY A 33 -22.36 8.94 4.57
C GLY A 33 -21.74 9.45 3.26
N ALA A 34 -20.42 9.36 3.12
CA ALA A 34 -19.72 9.76 1.89
C ALA A 34 -19.70 8.61 0.85
N VAL A 35 -19.69 8.97 -0.43
CA VAL A 35 -19.64 7.99 -1.54
C VAL A 35 -18.23 7.43 -1.69
N VAL A 36 -18.06 6.13 -1.41
CA VAL A 36 -16.78 5.43 -1.50
C VAL A 36 -16.64 4.73 -2.85
N SER A 37 -15.48 4.94 -3.50
CA SER A 37 -14.98 3.99 -4.50
C SER A 37 -14.11 3.02 -3.72
N GLY A 38 -14.52 1.75 -3.62
CA GLY A 38 -13.90 0.74 -2.74
C GLY A 38 -12.39 0.56 -2.93
N PRO A 39 -11.72 -0.22 -2.07
CA PRO A 39 -10.28 -0.42 -2.14
C PRO A 39 -9.90 -1.05 -3.48
N VAL A 40 -9.22 -0.28 -4.33
CA VAL A 40 -8.69 -0.77 -5.62
C VAL A 40 -7.24 -1.19 -5.43
N PRO A 41 -6.92 -2.50 -5.49
CA PRO A 41 -5.54 -2.94 -5.39
C PRO A 41 -4.76 -2.47 -6.60
N LEU A 42 -3.60 -1.89 -6.35
CA LEU A 42 -2.63 -1.52 -7.38
C LEU A 42 -1.53 -2.58 -7.46
N PRO A 43 -0.87 -2.74 -8.62
CA PRO A 43 0.25 -3.65 -8.75
C PRO A 43 1.34 -3.38 -7.70
N THR A 44 1.87 -4.43 -7.09
CA THR A 44 2.95 -4.34 -6.11
C THR A 44 4.27 -4.02 -6.80
N HIS A 45 4.90 -2.91 -6.43
CA HIS A 45 6.24 -2.58 -6.91
C HIS A 45 7.29 -3.35 -6.10
N ILE A 46 8.03 -4.24 -6.77
CA ILE A 46 9.13 -4.99 -6.17
C ILE A 46 10.43 -4.36 -6.65
N GLN A 47 11.18 -3.75 -5.72
CA GLN A 47 12.53 -3.28 -5.98
C GLN A 47 13.53 -4.33 -5.50
N LYS A 48 14.32 -4.88 -6.44
CA LYS A 48 15.36 -5.88 -6.14
C LYS A 48 16.71 -5.17 -6.17
N PHE A 49 17.46 -5.29 -5.09
CA PHE A 49 18.83 -4.79 -4.99
C PHE A 49 19.78 -5.95 -4.84
N CYS A 50 20.87 -5.94 -5.62
CA CYS A 50 21.95 -6.90 -5.48
C CYS A 50 23.02 -6.29 -4.57
N VAL A 51 23.31 -6.96 -3.46
CA VAL A 51 24.41 -6.60 -2.55
C VAL A 51 25.43 -7.73 -2.55
N ILE A 52 26.71 -7.38 -2.38
CA ILE A 52 27.77 -8.39 -2.20
C ILE A 52 27.52 -9.09 -0.86
N ARG A 53 27.54 -10.43 -0.83
CA ARG A 53 27.30 -11.20 0.41
C ARG A 53 28.46 -11.14 1.39
N SER A 54 29.70 -11.16 0.92
CA SER A 54 30.91 -11.15 1.75
C SER A 54 31.85 -9.99 1.41
N PRO A 55 32.54 -9.40 2.40
CA PRO A 55 33.59 -8.42 2.13
C PRO A 55 34.82 -9.00 1.41
N PHE A 56 35.08 -10.32 1.47
CA PHE A 56 36.22 -10.97 0.80
C PHE A 56 35.91 -12.40 0.33
N ILE A 57 36.48 -12.77 -0.82
CA ILE A 57 36.41 -14.08 -1.52
C ILE A 57 35.03 -14.49 -2.04
N ASP A 58 33.93 -14.38 -1.29
CA ASP A 58 32.61 -14.88 -1.72
C ASP A 58 31.78 -13.83 -2.48
N LYS A 59 32.23 -13.46 -3.68
CA LYS A 59 31.53 -12.50 -4.57
C LYS A 59 30.45 -13.14 -5.44
N ASP A 60 30.62 -14.42 -5.79
CA ASP A 60 29.73 -15.16 -6.69
C ASP A 60 28.60 -15.91 -5.95
N SER A 61 28.61 -15.85 -4.61
CA SER A 61 27.56 -16.43 -3.77
C SER A 61 26.33 -15.54 -3.69
#